data_AF-A0A8S3GEI0-F1
#
_entry.id   AF-A0A8S3GEI0-F1
#
_cell.length_a   1.000
_cell.length_b   1.000
_cell.length_c   1.000
_cell.angle_alpha   90.00
_cell.angle_beta   90.00
_cell.angle_gamma   90.00
#
_symmetry.space_group_name_H-M   'P 1'
#
loop_
_entity.id
_entity.type
_entity.pdbx_description
1 polymer ?
#
loop_
_entity_poly.entity_id
_entity_poly.type
_entity_poly.pdbx_seq_one_letter_code
_entity_poly.pdbx_strand_id
1 'polypeptide(L)'
;TSNILSTFYSNFNFNEALNTTVTAEEFLRSWLEEKNYPIVNVNFESGNESTTVIFRQTRYIGSFALNNSLSDPDYAWKIFVECDLGGSSTDGNWNLTTNHVKSKLKFLFDTSSYTIEIPNENYLWIKCNKDFYSFQVTEYLSPGDKILEVWEHFETLFNDVGYLVFFIFVLN
;
A
#
# COMPACT_ATOMS: atom_id res chain seq x y z
N THR A 1 35.89 -0.91 0.04
CA THR A 1 34.48 -1.19 0.42
C THR A 1 33.47 -0.79 -0.65
N SER A 2 33.73 0.23 -1.49
CA SER A 2 32.78 0.66 -2.55
C SER A 2 32.43 -0.42 -3.59
N ASN A 3 33.40 -1.24 -4.02
CA ASN A 3 33.16 -2.27 -5.06
C ASN A 3 32.25 -3.43 -4.63
N ILE A 4 32.19 -3.75 -3.33
CA ILE A 4 31.33 -4.84 -2.83
C ILE A 4 29.88 -4.37 -2.75
N LEU A 5 29.66 -3.13 -2.29
CA LEU A 5 28.33 -2.53 -2.18
C LEU A 5 27.71 -2.28 -3.56
N SER A 6 28.48 -1.73 -4.51
CA SER A 6 27.98 -1.53 -5.87
C SER A 6 27.59 -2.85 -6.54
N THR A 7 28.40 -3.90 -6.35
CA THR A 7 28.10 -5.25 -6.85
C THR A 7 26.86 -5.85 -6.19
N PHE A 8 26.67 -5.64 -4.88
CA PHE A 8 25.48 -6.11 -4.17
C PHE A 8 24.21 -5.49 -4.77
N TYR A 9 24.14 -4.16 -4.88
CA TYR A 9 22.95 -3.47 -5.39
C TYR A 9 22.65 -3.78 -6.85
N SER A 10 23.67 -4.00 -7.70
CA SER A 10 23.46 -4.34 -9.11
C SER A 10 22.82 -5.71 -9.34
N ASN A 11 22.77 -6.59 -8.32
CA ASN A 11 22.08 -7.89 -8.42
C ASN A 11 20.56 -7.77 -8.27
N PHE A 12 20.05 -6.62 -7.85
CA PHE A 12 18.61 -6.38 -7.72
C PHE A 12 18.09 -5.73 -8.98
N ASN A 13 17.13 -6.40 -9.63
CA ASN A 13 16.40 -5.83 -10.75
C ASN A 13 14.92 -5.72 -10.35
N PHE A 14 14.45 -4.50 -10.17
CA PHE A 14 13.07 -4.25 -9.78
C PHE A 14 12.16 -4.10 -11.00
N ASN A 15 10.86 -3.92 -10.76
CA ASN A 15 9.91 -3.55 -11.79
C ASN A 15 10.39 -2.29 -12.54
N GLU A 16 10.17 -2.21 -13.85
CA GLU A 16 10.55 -1.05 -14.68
C GLU A 16 10.08 0.28 -14.10
N ALA A 17 8.85 0.35 -13.57
CA ALA A 17 8.31 1.55 -12.94
C ALA A 17 9.07 1.97 -11.67
N LEU A 18 9.63 1.00 -10.94
CA LEU A 18 10.47 1.29 -9.78
C LEU A 18 11.87 1.72 -10.23
N ASN A 19 12.46 1.01 -11.19
CA ASN A 19 13.80 1.29 -11.72
C ASN A 19 13.92 2.68 -12.37
N THR A 20 12.84 3.23 -12.94
CA THR A 20 12.84 4.57 -13.53
C THR A 20 12.72 5.69 -12.49
N THR A 21 12.29 5.37 -11.27
CA THR A 21 11.97 6.36 -10.23
C THR A 21 13.06 6.45 -9.16
N VAL A 22 13.74 5.35 -8.84
CA VAL A 22 14.76 5.28 -7.79
C VAL A 22 15.81 4.23 -8.13
N THR A 23 17.05 4.47 -7.71
CA THR A 23 18.10 3.45 -7.87
C THR A 23 17.91 2.29 -6.89
N ALA A 24 18.41 1.11 -7.24
CA ALA A 24 18.35 -0.04 -6.35
C ALA A 24 19.05 0.20 -5.00
N GLU A 25 20.16 0.93 -5.02
CA GLU A 25 20.89 1.32 -3.82
C GLU A 25 20.04 2.21 -2.91
N GLU A 26 19.47 3.29 -3.44
CA GLU A 26 18.63 4.20 -2.65
C GLU A 26 17.39 3.50 -2.09
N PHE A 27 16.74 2.66 -2.89
CA PHE A 27 15.59 1.89 -2.43
C PHE A 27 15.98 0.96 -1.27
N LEU A 28 16.98 0.09 -1.46
CA LEU A 28 17.37 -0.88 -0.44
C LEU A 28 17.93 -0.23 0.82
N ARG A 29 18.69 0.87 0.70
CA ARG A 29 19.15 1.64 1.87
C ARG A 29 17.99 2.13 2.71
N SER A 30 16.91 2.59 2.08
CA SER A 30 15.71 3.04 2.81
C SER A 30 15.04 1.94 3.64
N TRP A 31 15.35 0.67 3.37
CA TRP A 31 14.83 -0.49 4.11
C TRP A 31 15.84 -1.08 5.11
N LEU A 32 17.13 -0.87 4.88
CA LEU A 32 18.21 -1.45 5.69
C LEU A 32 18.73 -0.52 6.79
N GLU A 33 18.55 0.79 6.63
CA GLU A 33 19.08 1.78 7.58
C GLU A 33 18.19 1.96 8.82
N GLU A 34 16.89 1.66 8.71
CA GLU A 34 15.96 1.64 9.84
C GLU A 34 15.69 0.23 10.37
N LYS A 35 15.66 0.07 11.69
CA LYS A 35 15.45 -1.23 12.36
C LYS A 35 13.99 -1.68 12.41
N ASN A 36 13.07 -0.75 12.18
CA ASN A 36 11.63 -0.97 12.21
C ASN A 36 11.08 -1.14 10.79
N TYR A 37 9.80 -1.46 10.68
CA TYR A 37 9.08 -1.54 9.41
C TYR A 37 7.89 -0.56 9.38
N PRO A 38 7.48 -0.11 8.19
CA PRO A 38 6.35 0.78 8.04
C PRO A 38 5.01 0.04 8.23
N ILE A 39 4.06 0.74 8.84
CA ILE A 39 2.62 0.52 8.65
C ILE A 39 2.17 1.51 7.59
N VAL A 40 1.49 1.03 6.55
CA VAL A 40 0.87 1.85 5.51
C VAL A 40 -0.64 1.82 5.69
N ASN A 41 -1.20 2.95 6.12
CA ASN A 41 -2.63 3.19 6.15
C ASN A 41 -3.11 3.62 4.76
N VAL A 42 -4.11 2.93 4.22
CA VAL A 42 -4.77 3.25 2.96
C VAL A 42 -6.17 3.73 3.29
N ASN A 43 -6.39 5.04 3.24
CA ASN A 43 -7.72 5.64 3.36
C ASN A 43 -8.34 5.78 1.97
N PHE A 44 -9.53 5.23 1.80
CA PHE A 44 -10.22 5.17 0.51
C PHE A 44 -11.58 5.86 0.59
N GLU A 45 -11.77 6.88 -0.24
CA GLU A 45 -12.96 7.71 -0.28
C GLU A 45 -13.52 7.72 -1.70
N SER A 46 -14.70 7.11 -1.89
CA SER A 46 -15.45 7.19 -3.14
C SER A 46 -16.45 8.35 -3.06
N GLY A 47 -16.26 9.35 -3.92
CA GLY A 47 -17.21 10.43 -4.15
C GLY A 47 -18.23 10.11 -5.25
N ASN A 48 -18.96 11.14 -5.67
CA ASN A 48 -19.90 11.07 -6.80
C ASN A 48 -19.21 11.27 -8.15
N GLU A 49 -18.07 11.96 -8.19
CA GLU A 49 -17.35 12.31 -9.43
C GLU A 49 -15.84 12.04 -9.32
N SER A 50 -15.35 11.53 -8.20
CA SER A 50 -13.94 11.22 -8.02
C SER A 50 -13.72 10.18 -6.94
N THR A 51 -12.61 9.47 -7.06
CA THR A 51 -12.08 8.60 -6.01
C THR A 51 -10.81 9.22 -5.45
N THR A 52 -10.75 9.39 -4.14
CA THR A 52 -9.56 9.86 -3.44
C THR A 52 -8.97 8.74 -2.62
N VAL A 53 -7.66 8.53 -2.77
CA VAL A 53 -6.91 7.54 -1.99
C VAL A 53 -5.78 8.25 -1.27
N ILE A 54 -5.73 8.11 0.05
CA ILE A 54 -4.70 8.72 0.89
C ILE A 54 -3.89 7.60 1.54
N PHE A 55 -2.61 7.57 1.22
CA PHE A 55 -1.62 6.68 1.82
C PHE A 55 -0.91 7.42 2.94
N ARG A 56 -0.78 6.81 4.11
CA ARG A 56 0.03 7.33 5.22
C ARG A 56 0.95 6.25 5.71
N GLN A 57 2.22 6.58 5.91
CA GLN A 57 3.15 5.67 6.57
C GLN A 57 3.39 6.10 8.00
N THR A 58 3.34 5.14 8.90
CA THR A 58 3.75 5.29 10.29
C THR A 58 4.72 4.19 10.65
N ARG A 59 5.47 4.37 11.73
CA ARG A 59 6.40 3.36 12.23
C ARG A 59 5.64 2.29 13.01
N TYR A 60 5.84 1.02 12.68
CA TYR A 60 5.42 -0.05 13.57
C TYR A 60 6.33 -0.08 14.81
N ILE A 61 5.75 0.10 15.99
CA ILE A 61 6.46 0.02 17.28
C ILE A 61 6.06 -1.29 17.96
N GLY A 62 6.76 -2.38 17.61
CA GLY A 62 6.63 -3.66 18.30
C GLY A 62 7.42 -3.71 19.60
N SER A 63 7.07 -4.64 20.49
CA SER A 63 7.80 -4.87 21.75
C SER A 63 9.29 -5.22 21.57
N PHE A 64 9.70 -5.71 20.39
CA PHE A 64 11.11 -5.97 20.06
C PHE A 64 11.89 -4.71 19.62
N ALA A 65 11.21 -3.60 19.33
CA ALA A 65 11.79 -2.35 18.84
C ALA A 65 12.22 -1.38 19.96
N LEU A 66 12.25 -1.83 21.22
CA LEU A 66 12.36 -0.99 22.43
C LEU A 66 13.66 -0.15 22.60
N ASN A 67 14.55 -0.10 21.60
CA ASN A 67 15.64 0.88 21.54
C ASN A 67 15.34 1.95 20.47
N ASN A 68 14.25 2.69 20.67
CA ASN A 68 13.80 3.82 19.83
C ASN A 68 14.73 5.07 19.89
N SER A 69 15.85 5.03 20.62
CA SER A 69 16.65 6.23 20.88
C SER A 69 17.54 6.68 19.71
N LEU A 70 17.51 5.97 18.57
CA LEU A 70 18.39 6.21 17.41
C LEU A 70 17.65 6.38 16.07
N SER A 71 16.34 6.14 16.03
CA SER A 71 15.56 6.24 14.79
C SER A 71 15.07 7.66 14.57
N ASP A 72 15.31 8.21 13.37
CA ASP A 72 14.87 9.55 12.99
C ASP A 72 13.33 9.62 13.05
N PRO A 73 12.71 10.49 13.86
CA PRO A 73 11.24 10.58 13.95
C PRO A 73 10.58 10.95 12.62
N ASP A 74 11.31 11.62 11.73
CA ASP A 74 10.82 12.08 10.43
C ASP A 74 11.18 11.12 9.29
N TYR A 75 11.73 9.94 9.61
CA TYR A 75 12.08 8.94 8.61
C TYR A 75 10.85 8.44 7.84
N ALA A 76 10.94 8.48 6.52
CA ALA A 76 9.98 7.87 5.61
C ALA A 76 10.68 6.81 4.76
N TRP A 77 10.14 5.60 4.77
CA TRP A 77 10.59 4.53 3.89
C TRP A 77 10.24 4.88 2.44
N LYS A 78 11.09 4.47 1.50
CA LYS A 78 10.75 4.49 0.08
C LYS A 78 9.94 3.24 -0.23
N ILE A 79 8.64 3.39 -0.31
CA ILE A 79 7.69 2.29 -0.47
C ILE A 79 7.19 2.27 -1.91
N PHE A 80 7.43 1.18 -2.62
CA PHE A 80 6.80 0.96 -3.92
C PHE A 80 5.42 0.33 -3.72
N VAL A 81 4.38 1.02 -4.18
CA VAL A 81 3.00 0.61 -4.00
C VAL A 81 2.41 0.25 -5.36
N GLU A 82 1.84 -0.95 -5.43
CA GLU A 82 0.96 -1.37 -6.52
C GLU A 82 -0.42 -1.69 -5.94
N CYS A 83 -1.45 -1.07 -6.52
CA CYS A 83 -2.84 -1.30 -6.15
C CYS A 83 -3.72 -1.61 -7.35
N ASP A 84 -4.63 -2.56 -7.20
CA ASP A 84 -5.77 -2.78 -8.09
C ASP A 84 -6.97 -2.00 -7.54
N LEU A 85 -7.73 -1.35 -8.43
CA LEU A 85 -9.01 -0.69 -8.11
C LEU A 85 -10.13 -1.31 -8.92
N GLY A 86 -11.31 -1.41 -8.32
CA GLY A 86 -12.45 -1.97 -9.01
C GLY A 86 -13.79 -1.71 -8.35
N GLY A 87 -14.81 -2.33 -8.93
CA GLY A 87 -16.21 -1.99 -8.70
C GLY A 87 -16.59 -0.63 -9.28
N SER A 88 -17.90 -0.37 -9.39
CA SER A 88 -18.44 0.96 -9.63
C SER A 88 -19.86 1.05 -9.11
N SER A 89 -20.22 2.22 -8.59
CA SER A 89 -21.61 2.57 -8.30
C SER A 89 -22.20 3.29 -9.52
N THR A 90 -23.40 2.87 -9.94
CA THR A 90 -24.22 3.63 -10.88
C THR A 90 -25.56 3.87 -10.20
N ASP A 91 -25.90 5.13 -9.94
CA ASP A 91 -27.16 5.55 -9.28
C ASP A 91 -27.46 4.83 -7.95
N GLY A 92 -26.43 4.58 -7.15
CA GLY A 92 -26.57 3.92 -5.84
C GLY A 92 -26.74 2.40 -5.90
N ASN A 93 -26.77 1.80 -7.10
CA ASN A 93 -26.68 0.36 -7.28
C ASN A 93 -25.22 -0.08 -7.41
N TRP A 94 -24.80 -0.95 -6.48
CA TRP A 94 -23.45 -1.46 -6.38
C TRP A 94 -23.33 -2.69 -7.28
N ASN A 95 -22.53 -2.62 -8.34
CA ASN A 95 -22.18 -3.81 -9.11
C ASN A 95 -20.89 -4.43 -8.55
N LEU A 96 -21.02 -5.13 -7.41
CA LEU A 96 -19.92 -5.85 -6.76
C LEU A 96 -19.44 -7.08 -7.53
N THR A 97 -20.30 -7.64 -8.41
CA THR A 97 -19.96 -8.81 -9.23
C THR A 97 -18.95 -8.52 -10.35
N THR A 98 -18.61 -7.26 -10.56
CA THR A 98 -17.51 -6.92 -11.45
C THR A 98 -16.18 -7.08 -10.72
N ASN A 99 -15.67 -8.32 -10.67
CA ASN A 99 -14.27 -8.68 -10.41
C ASN A 99 -13.27 -8.04 -11.38
N HIS A 100 -13.72 -7.07 -12.16
CA HIS A 100 -12.89 -6.35 -13.10
C HIS A 100 -12.08 -5.32 -12.31
N VAL A 101 -10.79 -5.62 -12.18
CA VAL A 101 -9.79 -4.57 -12.03
C VAL A 101 -10.01 -3.60 -13.18
N LYS A 102 -10.44 -2.39 -12.84
CA LYS A 102 -10.73 -1.33 -13.81
C LYS A 102 -9.53 -0.42 -13.98
N SER A 103 -8.78 -0.20 -12.91
CA SER A 103 -7.57 0.61 -12.93
C SER A 103 -6.51 0.04 -12.00
N LYS A 104 -5.27 0.43 -12.26
CA LYS A 104 -4.10 0.07 -11.47
C LYS A 104 -3.33 1.32 -11.11
N LEU A 105 -2.94 1.43 -9.85
CA LEU A 105 -2.02 2.47 -9.37
C LEU A 105 -0.66 1.82 -9.15
N LYS A 106 0.39 2.46 -9.67
CA LYS A 106 1.79 2.09 -9.43
C LYS A 106 2.57 3.36 -9.16
N PHE A 107 3.15 3.47 -7.97
CA PHE A 107 3.88 4.68 -7.58
C PHE A 107 4.91 4.37 -6.48
N LEU A 108 5.92 5.25 -6.38
CA LEU A 108 6.82 5.29 -5.25
C LEU A 108 6.32 6.35 -4.26
N PHE A 109 6.22 5.96 -3.00
CA PHE A 109 5.80 6.81 -1.89
C PHE A 109 6.93 6.91 -0.88
N ASP A 110 7.47 8.12 -0.68
CA ASP A 110 8.61 8.39 0.20
C ASP A 110 8.40 9.57 1.16
N THR A 111 7.13 9.92 1.39
CA THR A 111 6.70 10.96 2.33
C THR A 111 5.86 10.35 3.46
N SER A 112 5.53 11.11 4.50
CA SER A 112 4.62 10.61 5.56
C SER A 112 3.19 10.41 5.07
N SER A 113 2.76 11.17 4.07
CA SER A 113 1.43 11.10 3.45
C SER A 113 1.50 11.35 1.95
N TYR A 114 0.69 10.63 1.18
CA TYR A 114 0.58 10.77 -0.28
C TYR A 114 -0.86 10.57 -0.73
N THR A 115 -1.34 11.48 -1.56
CA THR A 115 -2.74 11.51 -2.00
C THR A 115 -2.80 11.35 -3.51
N ILE A 116 -3.67 10.46 -3.96
CA ILE A 116 -4.02 10.28 -5.36
C ILE A 116 -5.50 10.60 -5.52
N GLU A 117 -5.81 11.52 -6.43
CA GLU A 117 -7.17 11.81 -6.84
C GLU A 117 -7.39 11.27 -8.25
N ILE A 118 -8.45 10.48 -8.43
CA ILE A 118 -8.84 9.90 -9.71
C ILE A 118 -10.14 10.57 -10.15
N PRO A 119 -10.08 11.56 -11.05
CA PRO A 119 -11.25 12.32 -11.46
C PRO A 119 -12.14 11.51 -12.41
N ASN A 120 -13.45 11.73 -12.32
CA ASN A 120 -14.50 11.11 -13.14
C ASN A 120 -14.63 9.59 -13.00
N GLU A 121 -14.01 8.99 -11.98
CA GLU A 121 -14.08 7.56 -11.71
C GLU A 121 -14.44 7.31 -10.25
N ASN A 122 -15.46 6.46 -10.05
CA ASN A 122 -15.93 6.07 -8.72
C ASN A 122 -15.67 4.58 -8.53
N TYR A 123 -14.65 4.27 -7.73
CA TYR A 123 -14.29 2.91 -7.36
C TYR A 123 -14.96 2.52 -6.06
N LEU A 124 -15.30 1.25 -5.92
CA LEU A 124 -15.89 0.74 -4.68
C LEU A 124 -14.85 0.12 -3.76
N TRP A 125 -13.70 -0.26 -4.32
CA TRP A 125 -12.64 -0.90 -3.57
C TRP A 125 -11.26 -0.68 -4.15
N ILE A 126 -10.27 -0.86 -3.28
CA ILE A 126 -8.84 -0.85 -3.58
C ILE A 126 -8.15 -2.02 -2.88
N LYS A 127 -7.19 -2.66 -3.55
CA LYS A 127 -6.27 -3.64 -2.95
C LYS A 127 -4.83 -3.32 -3.32
N CYS A 128 -3.99 -3.11 -2.32
CA CYS A 128 -2.58 -2.80 -2.47
C CYS A 128 -1.66 -3.95 -2.02
N ASN A 129 -0.39 -3.88 -2.38
CA ASN A 129 0.70 -4.79 -1.98
C ASN A 129 0.51 -6.26 -2.42
N LYS A 130 0.09 -6.47 -3.68
CA LYS A 130 -0.26 -7.80 -4.22
C LYS A 130 0.94 -8.76 -4.36
N ASP A 131 2.11 -8.24 -4.75
CA ASP A 131 3.29 -9.04 -5.05
C ASP A 131 4.39 -8.93 -3.99
N PHE A 132 4.06 -8.42 -2.78
CA PHE A 132 5.00 -8.24 -1.67
C PHE A 132 6.28 -7.51 -2.08
N TYR A 133 6.15 -6.40 -2.82
CA TYR A 133 7.30 -5.57 -3.20
C TYR A 133 7.95 -4.88 -1.98
N SER A 134 7.25 -4.83 -0.85
CA SER A 134 7.73 -4.26 0.41
C SER A 134 7.26 -5.09 1.62
N PHE A 135 8.12 -5.18 2.64
CA PHE A 135 7.76 -5.75 3.94
C PHE A 135 7.06 -4.69 4.79
N GLN A 136 5.75 -4.59 4.65
CA GLN A 136 4.94 -3.59 5.35
C GLN A 136 3.65 -4.20 5.88
N VAL A 137 3.12 -3.61 6.95
CA VAL A 137 1.75 -3.86 7.39
C VAL A 137 0.85 -2.90 6.63
N THR A 138 -0.21 -3.39 5.98
CA THR A 138 -1.17 -2.53 5.28
C THR A 138 -2.50 -2.54 6.01
N GLU A 139 -2.97 -1.36 6.41
CA GLU A 139 -4.23 -1.16 7.12
C GLU A 139 -5.18 -0.35 6.24
N TYR A 140 -6.34 -0.92 5.94
CA TYR A 140 -7.36 -0.24 5.12
C TYR A 140 -8.33 0.49 6.04
N LEU A 141 -8.41 1.81 5.85
CA LEU A 141 -9.34 2.68 6.54
C LEU A 141 -10.41 3.11 5.54
N SER A 142 -11.68 3.01 5.91
CA SER A 142 -12.76 3.58 5.09
C SER A 142 -13.82 4.21 6.00
N PRO A 143 -14.34 5.39 5.64
CA PRO A 143 -15.39 6.04 6.41
C PRO A 143 -16.75 5.35 6.18
N GLY A 144 -17.23 4.58 7.17
CA GLY A 144 -18.65 4.23 7.34
C GLY A 144 -19.04 2.75 7.33
N ASP A 145 -20.30 2.48 7.67
CA ASP A 145 -20.91 1.13 7.87
C ASP A 145 -20.92 0.24 6.61
N LYS A 146 -20.61 0.80 5.43
CA LYS A 146 -20.62 0.09 4.13
C LYS A 146 -19.40 -0.81 3.93
N ILE A 147 -18.45 -0.75 4.86
CA ILE A 147 -17.28 -1.63 4.98
C ILE A 147 -17.72 -3.11 5.00
N LEU A 148 -18.72 -3.48 5.82
CA LEU A 148 -19.09 -4.89 5.98
C LEU A 148 -19.61 -5.52 4.68
N GLU A 149 -20.42 -4.81 3.90
CA GLU A 149 -20.98 -5.35 2.65
C GLU A 149 -19.92 -5.54 1.56
N VAL A 150 -18.94 -4.63 1.49
CA VAL A 150 -17.77 -4.80 0.62
C VAL A 150 -16.90 -5.96 1.12
N TRP A 151 -16.69 -6.09 2.43
CA TRP A 151 -15.87 -7.14 3.03
C TRP A 151 -16.43 -8.56 2.87
N GLU A 152 -17.73 -8.75 3.11
CA GLU A 152 -18.40 -10.05 2.92
C GLU A 152 -18.28 -10.53 1.47
N HIS A 153 -18.29 -9.60 0.50
CA HIS A 153 -17.98 -9.92 -0.88
C HIS A 153 -16.48 -10.18 -1.09
N PHE A 154 -15.61 -9.36 -0.51
CA PHE A 154 -14.14 -9.50 -0.57
C PHE A 154 -13.64 -10.87 -0.08
N GLU A 155 -14.15 -11.42 1.03
CA GLU A 155 -13.72 -12.75 1.51
C GLU A 155 -13.95 -13.85 0.48
N THR A 156 -15.06 -13.79 -0.25
CA THR A 156 -15.34 -14.75 -1.33
C THR A 156 -14.41 -14.59 -2.53
N LEU A 157 -13.82 -13.41 -2.74
CA LEU A 157 -12.93 -13.09 -3.85
C LEU A 157 -11.46 -13.45 -3.60
N PHE A 158 -11.02 -13.50 -2.34
CA PHE A 158 -9.62 -13.77 -1.98
C PHE A 158 -9.34 -15.22 -1.55
N ASN A 159 -10.36 -16.03 -1.31
CA ASN A 159 -10.18 -17.45 -0.99
C ASN A 159 -9.57 -18.29 -2.13
N ASP A 160 -9.53 -17.79 -3.37
CA ASP A 160 -8.88 -18.47 -4.50
C ASP A 160 -7.39 -18.14 -4.70
N VAL A 161 -6.82 -17.22 -3.90
CA VAL A 161 -5.40 -16.83 -4.02
C VAL A 161 -4.71 -16.99 -2.68
N GLY A 162 -4.18 -18.20 -2.45
CA GLY A 162 -3.58 -18.64 -1.18
C GLY A 162 -2.33 -17.87 -0.73
N TYR A 163 -2.52 -16.65 -0.26
CA TYR A 163 -1.51 -15.90 0.49
C TYR A 163 -2.15 -15.36 1.78
N LEU A 164 -1.67 -15.90 2.91
CA LEU A 164 -1.94 -15.38 4.25
C LEU A 164 -1.51 -13.91 4.32
N VAL A 165 -2.48 -13.01 4.28
CA VAL A 165 -2.31 -11.59 4.60
C VAL A 165 -2.81 -11.40 6.03
N PHE A 166 -1.92 -11.04 6.95
CA PHE A 166 -2.32 -10.61 8.29
C PHE A 166 -2.95 -9.21 8.18
N PHE A 167 -4.27 -9.16 8.24
CA PHE A 167 -5.00 -7.93 8.52
C PHE A 167 -5.08 -7.78 10.04
N ILE A 168 -4.39 -6.79 10.60
CA ILE A 168 -4.68 -6.34 11.97
C ILE A 168 -5.66 -5.19 11.84
N PHE A 169 -6.93 -5.45 12.11
CA PHE A 169 -7.92 -4.39 12.30
C PHE A 169 -8.01 -4.07 13.79
N VAL A 170 -7.72 -2.81 14.14
CA VAL A 170 -8.09 -2.27 15.45
C VAL A 170 -9.44 -1.61 15.28
N LEU A 171 -10.50 -2.28 15.73
CA LEU A 171 -11.82 -1.67 15.88
C LEU A 171 -11.76 -0.71 17.07
N ASN A 172 -12.02 0.58 16.84
CA ASN A 172 -12.27 1.57 17.89
C ASN A 172 -13.76 1.70 18.15
#